data_AF-A0A968HYB6-F1
#
_entry.id   AF-A0A968HYB6-F1
#
_cell.length_a   1.000
_cell.length_b   1.000
_cell.length_c   1.000
_cell.angle_alpha   90.00
_cell.angle_beta   90.00
_cell.angle_gamma   90.00
#
_symmetry.space_group_name_H-M   'P 1'
#
loop_
_entity.id
_entity.type
_entity.pdbx_description
1 polymer ?
#
loop_
_entity_poly.entity_id
_entity_poly.type
_entity_poly.pdbx_seq_one_letter_code
_entity_poly.pdbx_strand_id
1 'polypeptide(L)'
;MLKPDGYFIINEFVGPTRFQWTNRQLDIVNSLLNIFPKKYKQLWNSTLIKPKAIKHSQLSMLLRDPSEAVESANILPLLHENFDVVELKGYGGSILHLLFGGIAQHFLNPDVQGAALLKICFEMEDFLISAGEIDHDFMVAVCQKRN
;
A
#
# COMPACT_ATOMS: atom_id res chain seq x y z
N MET A 1 -23.23 14.43 -11.09
CA MET A 1 -24.08 13.32 -10.58
C MET A 1 -23.93 12.13 -11.51
N LEU A 2 -23.96 10.90 -10.97
CA LEU A 2 -23.97 9.68 -11.78
C LEU A 2 -25.27 9.58 -12.59
N LYS A 3 -25.15 9.06 -13.82
CA LYS A 3 -26.32 8.71 -14.64
C LYS A 3 -27.10 7.57 -13.99
N PRO A 4 -28.40 7.40 -14.28
CA PRO A 4 -29.12 6.16 -13.98
C PRO A 4 -28.30 4.94 -14.47
N ASP A 5 -28.21 3.92 -13.62
CA ASP A 5 -27.44 2.68 -13.86
C ASP A 5 -25.92 2.88 -14.08
N GLY A 6 -25.40 4.08 -13.78
CA GLY A 6 -23.98 4.38 -13.90
C GLY A 6 -23.15 3.72 -12.80
N TYR A 7 -22.00 3.19 -13.19
CA TYR A 7 -20.98 2.69 -12.26
C TYR A 7 -19.98 3.78 -11.88
N PHE A 8 -19.60 3.79 -10.61
CA PHE A 8 -18.45 4.50 -10.08
C PHE A 8 -17.36 3.48 -9.75
N ILE A 9 -16.18 3.63 -10.34
CA ILE A 9 -15.07 2.70 -10.15
C ILE A 9 -13.91 3.48 -9.54
N ILE A 10 -13.33 2.93 -8.48
CA ILE A 10 -12.10 3.45 -7.89
C ILE A 10 -11.04 2.37 -7.81
N ASN A 11 -9.78 2.78 -7.90
CA ASN A 11 -8.61 1.95 -7.63
C ASN A 11 -7.66 2.80 -6.79
N GLU A 12 -7.70 2.64 -5.48
CA GLU A 12 -7.18 3.67 -4.59
C GLU A 12 -6.48 3.12 -3.35
N PHE A 13 -5.59 3.94 -2.78
CA PHE A 13 -5.06 3.71 -1.44
C PHE A 13 -6.13 4.00 -0.39
N VAL A 14 -6.53 2.97 0.35
CA VAL A 14 -7.54 3.01 1.42
C VAL A 14 -6.95 2.71 2.80
N GLY A 15 -5.62 2.64 2.88
CA GLY A 15 -4.89 2.46 4.12
C GLY A 15 -4.90 3.71 5.02
N PRO A 16 -4.07 3.74 6.09
CA PRO A 16 -4.10 4.79 7.10
C PRO A 16 -3.91 6.21 6.55
N THR A 17 -4.80 7.11 6.92
CA THR A 17 -4.79 8.54 6.54
C THR A 17 -3.41 9.16 6.69
N ARG A 18 -2.97 9.90 5.67
CA ARG A 18 -1.65 10.55 5.56
C ARG A 18 -0.50 9.58 5.81
N PHE A 19 -0.66 8.34 5.34
CA PHE A 19 0.30 7.27 5.52
C PHE A 19 0.72 7.08 6.99
N GLN A 20 -0.22 7.26 7.92
CA GLN A 20 0.02 7.00 9.34
C GLN A 20 -0.04 5.49 9.62
N TRP A 21 0.85 4.75 8.95
CA TRP A 21 0.92 3.30 9.02
C TRP A 21 0.97 2.79 10.46
N THR A 22 0.36 1.62 10.65
CA THR A 22 0.34 0.96 11.95
C THR A 22 1.75 0.55 12.38
N ASN A 23 1.97 0.41 13.68
CA ASN A 23 3.26 -0.09 14.17
C ASN A 23 3.53 -1.50 13.63
N ARG A 24 2.48 -2.34 13.48
CA ARG A 24 2.59 -3.69 12.94
C ARG A 24 3.13 -3.69 11.51
N GLN A 25 2.58 -2.86 10.61
CA GLN A 25 3.08 -2.70 9.23
C GLN A 25 4.55 -2.27 9.23
N LEU A 26 4.91 -1.26 10.03
CA LEU A 26 6.28 -0.76 10.11
C LEU A 26 7.25 -1.82 10.65
N ASP A 27 6.86 -2.59 11.67
CA ASP A 27 7.69 -3.65 12.25
C ASP A 27 7.99 -4.77 11.24
N ILE A 28 6.97 -5.20 10.49
CA ILE A 28 7.11 -6.22 9.44
C ILE A 28 8.04 -5.71 8.33
N VAL A 29 7.77 -4.52 7.78
CA VAL A 29 8.59 -3.92 6.71
C VAL A 29 10.04 -3.75 7.17
N ASN A 30 10.27 -3.24 8.37
CA ASN A 30 11.62 -3.03 8.88
C ASN A 30 12.35 -4.34 9.16
N SER A 31 11.64 -5.39 9.57
CA SER A 31 12.20 -6.73 9.73
C SER A 31 12.67 -7.30 8.39
N LEU A 32 11.86 -7.16 7.33
CA LEU A 32 12.26 -7.53 5.97
C LEU A 32 13.46 -6.72 5.48
N LEU A 33 13.45 -5.40 5.66
CA LEU A 33 14.56 -4.54 5.25
C LEU A 33 15.87 -4.93 5.95
N ASN A 34 15.82 -5.42 7.20
CA ASN A 34 17.02 -5.88 7.91
C ASN A 34 17.64 -7.13 7.26
N ILE A 35 16.81 -8.07 6.78
CA ILE A 35 17.30 -9.32 6.17
C ILE A 35 17.61 -9.19 4.67
N PHE A 36 17.07 -8.17 4.00
CA PHE A 36 17.30 -7.94 2.58
C PHE A 36 18.79 -7.76 2.27
N PRO A 37 19.33 -8.44 1.24
CA PRO A 37 20.67 -8.19 0.74
C PRO A 37 20.86 -6.73 0.34
N LYS A 38 22.02 -6.14 0.66
CA LYS A 38 22.31 -4.73 0.37
C LYS A 38 22.12 -4.37 -1.11
N LYS A 39 22.44 -5.28 -2.03
CA LYS A 39 22.30 -5.07 -3.48
C LYS A 39 20.87 -4.70 -3.90
N TYR A 40 19.85 -5.20 -3.20
CA TYR A 40 18.44 -4.91 -3.50
C TYR A 40 17.88 -3.71 -2.73
N LYS A 41 18.69 -3.04 -1.89
CA LYS A 41 18.25 -1.92 -1.06
C LYS A 41 18.78 -0.56 -1.52
N GLN A 42 19.56 -0.51 -2.59
CA GLN A 42 20.06 0.77 -3.11
C GLN A 42 18.90 1.57 -3.71
N LEU A 43 18.74 2.83 -3.30
CA LEU A 43 17.68 3.71 -3.79
C LEU A 43 17.86 4.03 -5.28
N TRP A 44 16.74 4.25 -5.99
CA TRP A 44 16.78 4.60 -7.41
C TRP A 44 17.66 5.83 -7.66
N ASN A 45 18.54 5.73 -8.66
CA ASN A 45 19.44 6.80 -9.05
C ASN A 45 20.26 7.40 -7.89
N SER A 46 20.62 6.58 -6.90
CA SER A 46 21.35 7.00 -5.70
C SER A 46 22.32 5.90 -5.25
N THR A 47 23.39 6.28 -4.54
CA THR A 47 24.28 5.33 -3.84
C THR A 47 23.81 5.01 -2.43
N LEU A 48 22.74 5.68 -1.97
CA LEU A 48 22.20 5.48 -0.63
C LEU A 48 21.42 4.17 -0.53
N ILE A 49 21.50 3.54 0.63
CA ILE A 49 20.70 2.37 0.98
C ILE A 49 19.39 2.85 1.61
N LYS A 50 18.28 2.22 1.22
CA LYS A 50 16.94 2.49 1.75
C LYS A 50 16.98 2.44 3.29
N PRO A 51 16.58 3.54 3.97
CA PRO A 51 16.52 3.57 5.42
C PRO A 51 15.34 2.73 5.92
N LYS A 52 15.24 2.62 7.25
CA LYS A 52 14.04 2.06 7.89
C LYS A 52 12.79 2.82 7.43
N ALA A 53 11.71 2.08 7.20
CA ALA A 53 10.40 2.66 6.97
C ALA A 53 9.92 3.36 8.26
N ILE A 54 9.42 4.57 8.10
CA ILE A 54 8.87 5.40 9.17
C ILE A 54 7.55 5.99 8.71
N LYS A 55 6.66 6.32 9.65
CA LYS A 55 5.57 7.26 9.39
C LYS A 55 6.07 8.68 9.60
N HIS A 56 5.92 9.51 8.56
CA HIS A 56 6.23 10.94 8.65
C HIS A 56 5.20 11.64 9.54
N SER A 57 5.57 12.76 10.16
CA SER A 57 4.61 13.53 10.95
C SER A 57 3.53 14.11 10.04
N GLN A 58 2.30 14.23 10.53
CA GLN A 58 1.20 14.80 9.75
C GLN A 58 1.51 16.22 9.26
N LEU A 59 2.21 17.03 10.05
CA LEU A 59 2.66 18.36 9.64
C LEU A 59 3.65 18.28 8.47
N SER A 60 4.62 17.36 8.51
CA SER A 60 5.57 17.19 7.40
C SER A 60 4.90 16.70 6.12
N MET A 61 3.88 15.85 6.25
CA MET A 61 3.03 15.44 5.12
C MET A 61 2.29 16.65 4.54
N LEU A 62 1.60 17.42 5.39
CA LEU A 62 0.85 18.61 5.00
C LEU A 62 1.73 19.66 4.29
N LEU A 63 2.94 19.88 4.79
CA LEU A 63 3.89 20.83 4.20
C LEU A 63 4.48 20.36 2.87
N ARG A 64 4.60 19.04 2.67
CA ARG A 64 5.12 18.47 1.42
C ARG A 64 4.04 18.42 0.35
N ASP A 65 2.90 17.83 0.68
CA ASP A 65 1.72 17.77 -0.16
C ASP A 65 0.45 17.76 0.73
N PRO A 66 -0.29 18.87 0.78
CA PRO A 66 -1.48 18.94 1.62
C PRO A 66 -2.62 18.05 1.12
N SER A 67 -2.60 17.64 -0.16
CA SER A 67 -3.65 16.85 -0.82
C SER A 67 -3.41 15.34 -0.77
N GLU A 68 -2.21 14.91 -0.37
CA GLU A 68 -1.83 13.50 -0.38
C GLU A 68 -2.47 12.71 0.78
N ALA A 69 -3.20 11.65 0.42
CA ALA A 69 -3.80 10.66 1.32
C ALA A 69 -4.60 11.28 2.51
N VAL A 70 -5.27 12.42 2.31
CA VAL A 70 -5.87 13.21 3.41
C VAL A 70 -6.97 12.47 4.16
N GLU A 71 -7.71 11.61 3.48
CA GLU A 71 -8.89 10.90 4.04
C GLU A 71 -8.94 9.43 3.58
N SER A 72 -7.78 8.83 3.29
CA SER A 72 -7.71 7.47 2.71
C SER A 72 -8.43 6.42 3.54
N ALA A 73 -8.31 6.47 4.87
CA ALA A 73 -8.96 5.51 5.77
C ALA A 73 -10.50 5.61 5.78
N ASN A 74 -11.05 6.76 5.34
CA ASN A 74 -12.49 6.99 5.29
C ASN A 74 -13.11 6.64 3.95
N ILE A 75 -12.31 6.30 2.92
CA ILE A 75 -12.83 5.96 1.59
C ILE A 75 -13.81 4.79 1.67
N LEU A 76 -13.41 3.64 2.25
CA LEU A 76 -14.29 2.46 2.30
C LEU A 76 -15.57 2.69 3.11
N PRO A 77 -15.53 3.26 4.34
CA PRO A 77 -16.74 3.62 5.07
C PRO A 77 -17.68 4.52 4.24
N LEU A 78 -17.14 5.56 3.60
CA LEU A 78 -17.94 6.50 2.81
C LEU A 78 -18.52 5.84 1.55
N LEU A 79 -17.81 4.89 0.92
CA LEU A 79 -18.37 4.13 -0.18
C LEU A 79 -19.59 3.32 0.25
N HIS A 80 -19.49 2.59 1.37
CA HIS A 80 -20.60 1.81 1.91
C HIS A 80 -21.77 2.67 2.40
N GLU A 81 -21.49 3.90 2.85
CA GLU A 81 -22.53 4.85 3.24
C GLU A 81 -23.30 5.39 2.01
N ASN A 82 -22.58 5.78 0.97
CA ASN A 82 -23.13 6.58 -0.14
C ASN A 82 -23.50 5.76 -1.39
N PHE A 83 -23.00 4.53 -1.52
CA PHE A 83 -23.17 3.71 -2.71
C PHE A 83 -23.54 2.26 -2.38
N ASP A 84 -24.14 1.60 -3.36
CA ASP A 84 -24.25 0.15 -3.36
C ASP A 84 -22.94 -0.42 -3.92
N VAL A 85 -22.11 -0.98 -3.04
CA VAL A 85 -20.81 -1.58 -3.43
C VAL A 85 -21.07 -2.95 -4.06
N VAL A 86 -20.89 -3.03 -5.38
CA VAL A 86 -21.14 -4.24 -6.18
C VAL A 86 -19.96 -5.19 -6.13
N GLU A 87 -18.74 -4.64 -6.16
CA GLU A 87 -17.50 -5.41 -6.06
C GLU A 87 -16.49 -4.62 -5.25
N LEU A 88 -15.80 -5.31 -4.33
CA LEU A 88 -14.67 -4.76 -3.58
C LEU A 88 -13.58 -5.82 -3.55
N LYS A 89 -12.39 -5.48 -4.04
CA LYS A 89 -11.23 -6.37 -4.07
C LYS A 89 -10.00 -5.66 -3.57
N GLY A 90 -9.47 -6.13 -2.45
CA GLY A 90 -8.14 -5.74 -2.00
C GLY A 90 -7.06 -6.51 -2.74
N TYR A 91 -5.95 -5.82 -3.00
CA TYR A 91 -4.78 -6.40 -3.66
C TYR A 91 -3.47 -6.16 -2.91
N GLY A 92 -3.59 -5.80 -1.63
CA GLY A 92 -2.45 -5.74 -0.69
C GLY A 92 -1.82 -4.36 -0.66
N GLY A 93 -0.49 -4.32 -0.64
CA GLY A 93 0.30 -3.10 -0.54
C GLY A 93 0.56 -2.61 0.88
N SER A 94 0.05 -3.28 1.90
CA SER A 94 0.24 -2.91 3.31
C SER A 94 1.67 -3.07 3.80
N ILE A 95 2.44 -3.93 3.11
CA ILE A 95 3.87 -4.18 3.30
C ILE A 95 4.62 -3.84 2.01
N LEU A 96 4.18 -4.36 0.86
CA LEU A 96 4.94 -4.29 -0.39
C LEU A 96 5.13 -2.86 -0.91
N HIS A 97 4.12 -1.99 -0.76
CA HIS A 97 4.22 -0.58 -1.13
C HIS A 97 5.35 0.11 -0.36
N LEU A 98 5.37 -0.09 0.97
CA LEU A 98 6.38 0.45 1.87
C LEU A 98 7.77 -0.16 1.62
N LEU A 99 7.83 -1.48 1.48
CA LEU A 99 9.05 -2.24 1.32
C LEU A 99 9.76 -1.85 0.02
N PHE A 100 9.05 -1.85 -1.10
CA PHE A 100 9.64 -1.62 -2.42
C PHE A 100 9.71 -0.15 -2.84
N GLY A 101 9.11 0.78 -2.09
CA GLY A 101 9.22 2.21 -2.36
C GLY A 101 10.68 2.66 -2.53
N GLY A 102 11.04 3.14 -3.72
CA GLY A 102 12.39 3.59 -4.05
C GLY A 102 13.43 2.49 -4.33
N ILE A 103 13.06 1.21 -4.22
CA ILE A 103 13.94 0.05 -4.52
C ILE A 103 13.34 -0.95 -5.53
N ALA A 104 12.10 -0.73 -5.99
CA ALA A 104 11.38 -1.62 -6.90
C ALA A 104 12.13 -1.90 -8.22
N GLN A 105 12.99 -0.98 -8.67
CA GLN A 105 13.80 -1.13 -9.88
C GLN A 105 14.63 -2.42 -9.92
N HIS A 106 15.03 -2.93 -8.75
CA HIS A 106 15.89 -4.11 -8.66
C HIS A 106 15.15 -5.39 -9.05
N PHE A 107 13.82 -5.31 -9.20
CA PHE A 107 12.94 -6.42 -9.48
C PHE A 107 12.26 -6.33 -10.85
N LEU A 108 12.67 -5.40 -11.73
CA LEU A 108 12.16 -5.31 -13.11
C LEU A 108 12.59 -6.51 -13.96
N ASN A 109 13.83 -6.96 -13.78
CA ASN A 109 14.39 -8.15 -14.41
C ASN A 109 15.21 -8.90 -13.35
N PRO A 110 14.54 -9.58 -12.39
CA PRO A 110 15.22 -10.12 -11.23
C PRO A 110 16.12 -11.30 -11.61
N ASP A 111 17.29 -11.37 -10.98
CA ASP A 111 18.08 -12.60 -10.93
C ASP A 111 17.35 -13.68 -10.11
N VAL A 112 17.87 -14.91 -10.09
CA VAL A 112 17.26 -16.03 -9.35
C VAL A 112 16.98 -15.68 -7.89
N GLN A 113 17.93 -14.98 -7.26
CA GLN A 113 17.79 -14.56 -5.87
C GLN A 113 16.74 -13.45 -5.69
N GLY A 114 16.67 -12.48 -6.60
CA GLY A 114 15.67 -11.41 -6.59
C GLY A 114 14.26 -11.96 -6.81
N ALA A 115 14.10 -12.93 -7.70
CA ALA A 115 12.82 -13.58 -7.98
C ALA A 115 12.33 -14.38 -6.76
N ALA A 116 13.23 -15.12 -6.10
CA ALA A 116 12.93 -15.82 -4.87
C ALA A 116 12.54 -14.86 -3.74
N LEU A 117 13.26 -13.73 -3.60
CA LEU A 117 12.96 -12.72 -2.59
C LEU A 117 11.59 -12.07 -2.82
N LEU A 118 11.27 -11.74 -4.08
CA LEU A 118 9.98 -11.16 -4.45
C LEU A 118 8.83 -12.13 -4.11
N LYS A 119 8.98 -13.41 -4.45
CA LYS A 119 8.01 -14.46 -4.14
C LYS A 119 7.78 -14.59 -2.63
N ILE A 120 8.84 -14.61 -1.83
CA ILE A 120 8.74 -14.66 -0.36
C ILE A 120 7.98 -13.44 0.18
N CYS A 121 8.24 -12.24 -0.36
CA CYS A 121 7.56 -11.03 0.10
C CYS A 121 6.06 -11.07 -0.22
N PHE A 122 5.68 -11.54 -1.42
CA PHE A 122 4.28 -11.70 -1.83
C PHE A 122 3.56 -12.72 -0.94
N GLU A 123 4.13 -13.92 -0.80
CA GLU A 123 3.55 -14.98 0.04
C GLU A 123 3.40 -14.54 1.49
N MET A 124 4.35 -13.74 2.00
CA MET A 124 4.26 -13.23 3.37
C MET A 124 3.17 -12.17 3.53
N GLU A 125 3.02 -11.23 2.59
CA GLU A 125 1.92 -10.25 2.66
C GLU A 125 0.56 -10.96 2.55
N ASP A 126 0.40 -11.86 1.59
CA ASP A 126 -0.84 -12.64 1.41
C ASP A 126 -1.17 -13.44 2.67
N PHE A 127 -0.17 -14.11 3.28
CA PHE A 127 -0.36 -14.86 4.51
C PHE A 127 -0.82 -13.95 5.66
N LEU A 128 -0.15 -12.82 5.88
CA LEU A 128 -0.47 -11.89 6.96
C LEU A 128 -1.87 -11.28 6.80
N ILE A 129 -2.27 -10.99 5.56
CA ILE A 129 -3.63 -10.54 5.25
C ILE A 129 -4.64 -11.66 5.54
N SER A 130 -4.39 -12.87 5.06
CA SER A 130 -5.30 -14.00 5.28
C SER A 130 -5.44 -14.38 6.76
N ALA A 131 -4.40 -14.12 7.56
CA ALA A 131 -4.39 -14.32 9.00
C ALA A 131 -5.06 -13.18 9.79
N GLY A 132 -5.43 -12.08 9.13
CA GLY A 132 -6.01 -10.90 9.77
C GLY A 132 -5.01 -10.08 10.58
N GLU A 133 -3.71 -10.25 10.34
CA GLU A 133 -2.64 -9.50 11.04
C GLU A 133 -2.48 -8.07 10.50
N ILE A 134 -2.82 -7.87 9.22
CA ILE A 134 -2.85 -6.59 8.51
C ILE A 134 -4.01 -6.64 7.50
N ASP A 135 -4.54 -5.48 7.13
CA ASP A 135 -5.56 -5.36 6.08
C ASP A 135 -4.93 -5.08 4.71
N HIS A 136 -5.75 -4.86 3.66
CA HIS A 136 -5.27 -4.32 2.39
C HIS A 136 -5.26 -2.80 2.41
N ASP A 137 -4.11 -2.20 2.08
CA ASP A 137 -3.96 -0.75 1.95
C ASP A 137 -4.40 -0.25 0.56
N PHE A 138 -4.51 -1.12 -0.44
CA PHE A 138 -5.01 -0.79 -1.77
C PHE A 138 -6.17 -1.70 -2.18
N MET A 139 -7.20 -1.07 -2.76
CA MET A 139 -8.40 -1.76 -3.21
C MET A 139 -8.94 -1.19 -4.52
N VAL A 140 -9.59 -2.06 -5.28
CA VAL A 140 -10.51 -1.68 -6.36
C VAL A 140 -11.93 -1.85 -5.86
N ALA A 141 -12.78 -0.85 -6.09
CA ALA A 141 -14.20 -0.95 -5.83
C ALA A 141 -15.02 -0.57 -7.07
N VAL A 142 -16.10 -1.31 -7.32
CA VAL A 142 -17.13 -1.02 -8.30
C VAL A 142 -18.43 -0.76 -7.56
N CYS A 143 -18.97 0.43 -7.73
CA CYS A 143 -20.10 0.95 -6.97
C CYS A 143 -21.22 1.40 -7.90
N GLN A 144 -22.46 1.29 -7.46
CA GLN A 144 -23.63 1.89 -8.09
C GLN A 144 -24.25 2.94 -7.19
N LYS A 145 -24.96 3.89 -7.80
CA LYS A 145 -25.72 4.88 -7.04
C LYS A 145 -26.77 4.16 -6.18
N ARG A 146 -26.76 4.44 -4.89
CA ARG A 146 -27.78 3.97 -3.94
C ARG A 146 -29.13 4.60 -4.28
N ASN A 147 -30.18 3.78 -4.32
CA ASN A 147 -31.56 4.22 -4.59
C ASN A 147 -32.15 5.01 -3.42
#